data_AF-A0A925KY51-F1
#
_entry.id   AF-A0A925KY51-F1
#
_cell.length_a   1.000
_cell.length_b   1.000
_cell.length_c   1.000
_cell.angle_alpha   90.00
_cell.angle_beta   90.00
_cell.angle_gamma   90.00
#
_symmetry.space_group_name_H-M   'P 1'
#
loop_
_entity.id
_entity.type
_entity.pdbx_description
1 polymer ?
#
loop_
_entity_poly.entity_id
_entity_poly.type
_entity_poly.pdbx_seq_one_letter_code
_entity_poly.pdbx_strand_id
1 'polypeptide(L)' 'VVAACGPCNLHKGNRLLRDAHMHLRRWPIEPTNFQLQENGRSFPPNFLHHSWRDFLYWDTELEPF' A
#
# COMPACT_ATOMS: atom_id res chain seq x y z
N VAL A 1 -1.08 -2.58 -3.73
CA VAL A 1 -2.41 -2.84 -3.12
C VAL A 1 -2.64 -1.75 -2.08
N VAL A 2 -3.86 -1.20 -1.99
CA VAL A 2 -4.23 -0.20 -0.97
C VAL A 2 -5.48 -0.68 -0.26
N ALA A 3 -5.62 -0.37 1.03
CA ALA A 3 -6.80 -0.73 1.80
C ALA A 3 -7.95 0.25 1.53
N ALA A 4 -9.17 -0.26 1.47
CA ALA A 4 -10.41 0.50 1.39
C ALA A 4 -11.52 -0.23 2.15
N CYS A 5 -12.54 0.48 2.64
CA CYS A 5 -13.72 -0.18 3.19
C CYS A 5 -14.52 -0.89 2.08
N GLY A 6 -15.34 -1.88 2.45
CA GLY A 6 -16.13 -2.69 1.50
C GLY A 6 -16.95 -1.86 0.50
N PRO A 7 -17.79 -0.90 0.95
CA PRO A 7 -18.58 -0.06 0.06
C PRO A 7 -17.73 0.77 -0.92
N CYS A 8 -16.62 1.35 -0.47
CA CYS A 8 -15.74 2.13 -1.34
C CYS A 8 -15.02 1.25 -2.37
N ASN A 9 -14.60 0.05 -1.96
CA ASN A 9 -13.97 -0.91 -2.86
C ASN A 9 -14.96 -1.38 -3.95
N LEU A 10 -16.21 -1.67 -3.57
CA LEU A 10 -17.28 -1.99 -4.51
C LEU A 10 -17.64 -0.82 -5.42
N HIS A 11 -17.70 0.40 -4.87
CA HIS A 11 -17.98 1.60 -5.65
C HIS A 11 -16.89 1.87 -6.69
N LYS A 12 -15.61 1.70 -6.36
CA LYS A 12 -14.54 1.82 -7.34
C LYS A 12 -14.56 0.66 -8.35
N GLY A 13 -14.60 -0.58 -7.86
CA GLY A 13 -14.51 -1.79 -8.68
C GLY A 13 -13.32 -1.75 -9.65
N ASN A 14 -13.55 -2.23 -10.88
CA ASN A 14 -12.58 -2.21 -11.97
C ASN A 14 -12.60 -0.91 -12.81
N ARG A 15 -13.29 0.14 -12.35
CA ARG A 15 -13.46 1.40 -13.10
C ARG A 15 -12.28 2.35 -12.93
N LEU A 16 -12.01 3.15 -13.97
CA LEU A 16 -11.13 4.30 -13.85
C LEU A 16 -11.80 5.38 -13.00
N LEU A 17 -10.99 6.31 -12.47
CA LEU A 17 -11.48 7.35 -11.55
C LEU A 17 -12.64 8.15 -12.13
N ARG A 18 -12.53 8.56 -13.41
CA ARG A 18 -13.58 9.27 -14.14
C ARG A 18 -14.88 8.47 -14.25
N ASP A 19 -14.79 7.16 -14.47
CA ASP A 19 -15.95 6.28 -14.68
C ASP A 19 -16.61 5.91 -13.33
N ALA A 20 -15.86 6.01 -12.23
CA ALA A 20 -16.36 5.84 -10.87
C ALA A 20 -16.76 7.17 -10.19
N HIS A 21 -16.69 8.31 -10.90
CA HIS A 21 -16.90 9.64 -10.33
C HIS A 21 -16.08 9.92 -9.06
N MET A 22 -14.85 9.38 -9.01
CA MET A 22 -13.91 9.57 -7.92
C MET A 22 -12.83 10.58 -8.30
N HIS A 23 -12.41 11.38 -7.33
CA HIS A 23 -11.33 12.36 -7.49
C HIS A 23 -10.17 12.06 -6.55
N LEU A 24 -8.95 12.21 -7.05
CA LEU A 24 -7.76 12.13 -6.21
C LEU A 24 -7.69 13.37 -5.32
N ARG A 25 -7.44 13.16 -4.02
CA ARG A 25 -7.14 14.26 -3.09
C ARG A 25 -5.82 14.95 -3.43
N ARG A 26 -4.86 14.20 -3.98
CA ARG A 26 -3.55 14.68 -4.41
C ARG A 26 -3.15 13.88 -5.64
N TRP A 27 -2.61 14.57 -6.65
CA TRP A 27 -2.07 13.90 -7.82
C TRP A 27 -0.84 13.08 -7.45
N PRO A 28 -0.69 11.85 -7.99
CA PRO A 28 0.53 11.08 -7.84
C PRO A 28 1.70 11.85 -8.46
N ILE A 29 2.78 11.95 -7.70
CA ILE A 29 4.05 12.53 -8.13
C ILE A 29 5.17 11.57 -7.73
N GLU A 30 6.29 11.64 -8.43
CA GLU A 30 7.51 10.98 -7.98
C GLU A 30 7.99 11.63 -6.68
N PRO A 31 8.19 10.87 -5.59
CA PRO A 31 8.66 11.42 -4.34
C PRO A 31 10.15 11.77 -4.44
N THR A 32 10.54 12.86 -3.77
CA THR A 32 11.96 13.18 -3.57
C THR A 32 12.59 12.26 -2.52
N ASN A 33 13.91 12.11 -2.55
CA ASN A 33 14.66 11.37 -1.52
C ASN A 33 14.35 11.87 -0.09
N PHE A 34 14.20 13.19 0.06
CA PHE A 34 13.82 13.80 1.34
C PHE A 34 12.44 13.33 1.82
N GLN A 35 11.43 13.32 0.94
CA GLN A 35 10.09 12.84 1.28
C GLN A 35 10.08 11.35 1.65
N LEU A 36 10.91 10.53 0.98
CA LEU A 36 11.06 9.12 1.34
C LEU A 36 11.62 8.96 2.75
N GLN A 37 12.66 9.72 3.10
CA GLN A 37 13.26 9.69 4.42
C GLN A 37 12.29 10.17 5.51
N GLU A 38 11.58 11.27 5.27
CA GLU A 38 10.58 11.79 6.21
C GLU A 38 9.42 10.81 6.42
N ASN A 39 8.89 10.20 5.36
CA ASN A 39 7.84 9.17 5.49
C ASN A 39 8.36 7.93 6.27
N GLY A 40 9.62 7.55 6.04
CA GLY A 40 10.28 6.44 6.72
C GLY A 40 10.37 6.60 8.24
N ARG A 41 10.42 7.83 8.77
CA ARG A 41 10.44 8.11 10.22
C ARG A 41 9.19 7.60 10.96
N SER A 42 8.09 7.38 10.25
CA SER A 42 6.85 6.85 10.82
C SER A 42 6.97 5.37 11.20
N PHE A 43 8.04 4.71 10.76
CA PHE A 43 8.29 3.30 11.00
C PHE A 43 9.52 3.13 11.91
N PRO A 44 9.45 2.29 12.96
CA PRO A 44 10.61 1.98 13.77
C PRO A 44 11.80 1.46 12.94
N PRO A 45 13.04 1.60 13.43
CA PRO A 45 14.18 0.90 12.86
C PRO A 45 13.87 -0.61 12.75
N ASN A 46 14.20 -1.23 11.61
CA ASN A 46 13.92 -2.64 11.31
C ASN A 46 12.42 -3.02 11.24
N PHE A 47 11.51 -2.07 11.05
CA PHE A 47 10.08 -2.37 10.89
C PHE A 47 9.74 -3.02 9.53
N LEU A 48 10.65 -2.96 8.56
CA LEU A 48 10.45 -3.54 7.24
C LEU A 48 10.87 -5.01 7.20
N HIS A 49 10.16 -5.78 6.37
CA HIS A 49 10.44 -7.19 6.12
C HIS A 49 11.90 -7.41 5.69
N HIS A 50 12.55 -8.40 6.28
CA HIS A 50 13.95 -8.72 6.01
C HIS A 50 14.17 -9.30 4.61
N SER A 51 13.14 -9.93 4.04
CA SER A 51 13.16 -10.46 2.68
C SER A 51 11.79 -10.32 1.98
N TRP A 52 11.80 -10.43 0.66
CA TRP A 52 10.56 -10.51 -0.14
C TRP A 52 9.66 -11.68 0.27
N ARG A 53 10.25 -12.78 0.76
CA ARG A 53 9.50 -13.94 1.23
C ARG A 53 8.72 -13.59 2.51
N ASP A 54 9.36 -12.86 3.43
CA ASP A 54 8.74 -12.44 4.69
C ASP A 54 7.60 -11.44 4.46
N PHE A 55 7.66 -10.65 3.38
CA PHE A 55 6.55 -9.79 2.96
C PHE A 55 5.37 -10.59 2.39
N LEU A 56 5.66 -11.59 1.54
CA LEU A 56 4.61 -12.35 0.85
C LEU A 56 3.87 -13.32 1.77
N TYR A 57 4.56 -13.90 2.76
CA TYR A 57 3.99 -14.91 3.68
C TYR A 57 3.83 -14.37 5.10
N TRP A 58 3.64 -13.07 5.24
CA TRP A 58 3.59 -12.39 6.54
C TRP A 58 2.44 -12.88 7.46
N ASP A 59 1.44 -13.58 6.91
CA ASP A 59 0.25 -14.05 7.62
C ASP A 59 -0.09 -15.52 7.27
N THR A 60 0.90 -16.30 6.84
CA THR A 60 0.71 -17.72 6.50
C THR A 60 1.74 -18.54 7.25
N GLU A 61 1.29 -19.48 8.08
CA GLU A 61 2.18 -20.50 8.62
C GLU A 61 2.76 -21.28 7.43
N LEU A 62 4.05 -21.11 7.19
CA LEU A 62 4.78 -21.96 6.26
C LEU A 62 4.97 -23.30 6.95
N GLU A 63 4.20 -24.32 6.58
CA GLU A 63 4.48 -25.68 7.04
C GLU A 63 5.91 -26.07 6.60
N PRO A 64 6.77 -26.53 7.53
CA PRO A 64 8.07 -27.06 7.17
C PRO A 64 7.87 -28.35 6.37
N PHE A 65 8.58 -28.47 5.26
CA PHE A 65 8.82 -29.76 4.60
C PHE A 65 9.81 -30.59 5.41
#